data_AF-A0A5B7E7N0-F1
#
_entry.id   AF-A0A5B7E7N0-F1
#
_cell.length_a   1.000
_cell.length_b   1.000
_cell.length_c   1.000
_cell.angle_alpha   90.00
_cell.angle_beta   90.00
_cell.angle_gamma   90.00
#
_symmetry.space_group_name_H-M   'P 1'
#
loop_
_entity.id
_entity.type
_entity.pdbx_description
1 polymer ?
#
loop_
_entity_poly.entity_id
_entity_poly.type
_entity_poly.pdbx_seq_one_letter_code
_entity_poly.pdbx_strand_id
1 'polypeptide(L)'
;MKMKMCHGTEGVKDLSCLGVFTSQPTSGASRSLFFPEAAITQSHPRFKTLTRNIRERRKEKIAINVPIFVDLKTPRPFVEDLSQYGDDGSSAAAAKEDHIYLDAMGFGMGCCCLQMTFQACNINEARVLYDHLTPLCPVMLALTAASPLYRGYVADVDCRWDVIAASVDCRTREEKGLEPLRNDRFVIPKSRYGSVDCYLSKCGSRYNDIPLVYDKKIEQKLLDSKVDEQMALHISHLFIRDSISLFSERIHQDDVREMDHFEPNLQVLNTSDMTTGTVV
;
A
#
# COMPACT_ATOMS: atom_id res chain seq x y z
N MET A 1 -11.67 -53.12 27.87
CA MET A 1 -10.51 -52.39 27.34
C MET A 1 -9.82 -53.26 26.29
N LYS A 2 -10.11 -53.05 25.01
CA LYS A 2 -9.44 -53.71 23.88
C LYS A 2 -9.20 -52.65 22.81
N MET A 3 -7.92 -52.36 22.56
CA MET A 3 -7.44 -51.61 21.42
C MET A 3 -7.89 -52.29 20.12
N LYS A 4 -8.40 -51.50 19.17
CA LYS A 4 -8.61 -51.93 17.79
C LYS A 4 -7.76 -51.00 16.92
N MET A 5 -6.62 -51.50 16.45
CA MET A 5 -5.90 -50.90 15.34
C MET A 5 -6.67 -51.21 14.07
N CYS A 6 -7.05 -50.19 13.30
CA CYS A 6 -7.56 -50.36 11.94
C CYS A 6 -6.43 -50.01 10.97
N HIS A 7 -5.83 -51.04 10.37
CA HIS A 7 -5.19 -50.91 9.07
C HIS A 7 -6.29 -50.79 8.01
N GLY A 8 -6.29 -49.68 7.27
CA GLY A 8 -7.16 -49.45 6.13
C GLY A 8 -6.39 -48.69 5.06
N THR A 9 -5.82 -49.43 4.11
CA THR A 9 -5.38 -48.93 2.81
C THR A 9 -6.62 -48.68 1.96
N GLU A 10 -7.22 -47.50 2.09
CA GLU A 10 -8.20 -46.99 1.12
C GLU A 10 -7.87 -45.52 0.86
N GLY A 11 -7.82 -45.18 -0.43
CA GLY A 11 -7.31 -43.91 -0.93
C GLY A 11 -7.99 -42.70 -0.30
N VAL A 12 -7.16 -41.72 0.06
CA VAL A 12 -7.56 -40.35 0.39
C VAL A 12 -8.25 -39.76 -0.85
N LYS A 13 -9.57 -39.94 -0.95
CA LYS A 13 -10.40 -39.41 -2.05
C LYS A 13 -11.31 -38.26 -1.63
N ASP A 14 -11.29 -37.82 -0.37
CA ASP A 14 -12.08 -36.68 0.08
C ASP A 14 -11.22 -35.61 0.77
N LEU A 15 -10.51 -34.84 -0.06
CA LEU A 15 -10.10 -33.47 0.22
C LEU A 15 -11.11 -32.44 -0.36
N SER A 16 -12.31 -32.91 -0.72
CA SER A 16 -13.39 -32.13 -1.36
C SER A 16 -14.09 -31.13 -0.43
N CYS A 17 -13.77 -31.13 0.87
CA CYS A 17 -14.36 -30.23 1.89
C CYS A 17 -13.52 -29.00 2.26
N LEU A 18 -12.35 -28.79 1.64
CA LEU A 18 -11.68 -27.49 1.63
C LEU A 18 -12.20 -26.75 0.41
N GLY A 19 -13.17 -25.84 0.60
CA GLY A 19 -13.69 -25.00 -0.48
C GLY A 19 -12.51 -24.41 -1.26
N VAL A 20 -12.43 -24.74 -2.55
CA VAL A 20 -11.34 -24.26 -3.40
C VAL A 20 -11.46 -22.74 -3.45
N PHE A 21 -10.55 -22.04 -2.76
CA PHE A 21 -10.45 -20.59 -2.79
C PHE A 21 -9.92 -20.19 -4.17
N THR A 22 -10.79 -20.21 -5.17
CA THR A 22 -10.45 -19.83 -6.54
C THR A 22 -10.43 -18.32 -6.68
N SER A 23 -9.44 -17.82 -7.42
CA SER A 23 -9.41 -16.43 -7.88
C SER A 23 -10.57 -16.18 -8.85
N GLN A 24 -11.12 -14.97 -8.80
CA GLN A 24 -12.17 -14.52 -9.71
C GLN A 24 -11.63 -13.31 -10.48
N PRO A 25 -11.09 -13.51 -11.70
CA PRO A 25 -10.49 -12.41 -12.46
C PRO A 25 -11.53 -11.45 -13.07
N THR A 26 -12.77 -11.91 -13.26
CA THR A 26 -13.85 -11.12 -13.88
C THR A 26 -14.82 -10.50 -12.87
N SER A 27 -14.89 -11.04 -11.65
CA SER A 27 -15.81 -10.62 -10.59
C SER A 27 -15.09 -10.40 -9.25
N GLY A 28 -15.66 -9.57 -8.38
CA GLY A 28 -15.12 -9.32 -7.04
C GLY A 28 -14.34 -8.02 -6.87
N ALA A 29 -13.88 -7.77 -5.65
CA ALA A 29 -13.26 -6.50 -5.28
C ALA A 29 -11.90 -6.27 -5.97
N SER A 30 -11.01 -7.27 -5.93
CA SER A 30 -9.66 -7.21 -6.50
C SER A 30 -9.61 -7.49 -8.01
N ARG A 31 -10.49 -8.35 -8.54
CA ARG A 31 -10.43 -8.88 -9.92
C ARG A 31 -9.05 -9.45 -10.27
N SER A 32 -8.43 -10.11 -9.29
CA SER A 32 -7.08 -10.66 -9.41
C SER A 32 -7.11 -12.06 -10.04
N LEU A 33 -6.08 -12.37 -10.81
CA LEU A 33 -5.81 -13.68 -11.40
C LEU A 33 -5.40 -14.71 -10.36
N PHE A 34 -4.80 -14.26 -9.26
CA PHE A 34 -4.13 -15.15 -8.30
C PHE A 34 -4.73 -15.09 -6.90
N PHE A 35 -5.25 -13.93 -6.50
CA PHE A 35 -5.62 -13.67 -5.12
C PHE A 35 -7.14 -13.85 -4.92
N PRO A 36 -7.60 -14.88 -4.20
CA PRO A 36 -9.02 -15.13 -3.99
C PRO A 36 -9.63 -14.06 -3.09
N GLU A 37 -10.88 -13.67 -3.34
CA GLU A 37 -11.57 -12.66 -2.52
C GLU A 37 -11.71 -13.10 -1.06
N ALA A 38 -11.81 -14.41 -0.81
CA ALA A 38 -11.86 -14.99 0.52
C ALA A 38 -10.62 -14.69 1.39
N ALA A 39 -9.47 -14.40 0.77
CA ALA A 39 -8.25 -14.03 1.48
C ALA A 39 -8.28 -12.57 1.97
N ILE A 40 -9.20 -11.73 1.47
CA ILE A 40 -9.47 -10.41 2.05
C ILE A 40 -10.26 -10.63 3.35
N THR A 41 -9.94 -9.90 4.40
CA THR A 41 -10.65 -9.98 5.69
C THR A 41 -12.17 -9.88 5.50
N GLN A 42 -12.90 -10.94 5.84
CA GLN A 42 -14.36 -11.01 5.67
C GLN A 42 -15.13 -10.32 6.79
N SER A 43 -14.49 -10.09 7.94
CA SER A 43 -15.14 -9.55 9.14
C SER A 43 -15.46 -8.06 9.06
N HIS A 44 -14.76 -7.29 8.21
CA HIS A 44 -14.93 -5.84 8.16
C HIS A 44 -14.97 -5.32 6.71
N PRO A 45 -16.02 -4.57 6.31
CA PRO A 45 -16.24 -4.16 4.92
C PRO A 45 -15.18 -3.20 4.37
N ARG A 46 -14.47 -2.47 5.26
CA ARG A 46 -13.42 -1.51 4.89
C ARG A 46 -12.39 -2.07 3.91
N PHE A 47 -11.90 -3.30 4.11
CA PHE A 47 -10.83 -3.86 3.28
C PHE A 47 -11.29 -4.17 1.85
N LYS A 48 -12.52 -4.69 1.71
CA LYS A 48 -13.13 -4.91 0.39
C LYS A 48 -13.41 -3.59 -0.33
N THR A 49 -13.97 -2.61 0.38
CA THR A 49 -14.23 -1.28 -0.17
C THR A 49 -12.94 -0.58 -0.61
N LEU A 50 -11.89 -0.65 0.21
CA LEU A 50 -10.59 -0.07 -0.12
C LEU A 50 -9.99 -0.71 -1.37
N THR A 51 -10.00 -2.04 -1.46
CA THR A 51 -9.52 -2.76 -2.65
C THR A 51 -10.26 -2.34 -3.92
N ARG A 52 -11.60 -2.24 -3.85
CA ARG A 52 -12.44 -1.83 -4.97
C ARG A 52 -12.16 -0.38 -5.38
N ASN A 53 -12.14 0.54 -4.41
CA ASN A 53 -12.05 1.97 -4.67
C ASN A 53 -10.65 2.36 -5.19
N ILE A 54 -9.57 1.70 -4.74
CA ILE A 54 -8.22 1.89 -5.32
C ILE A 54 -8.24 1.51 -6.80
N ARG A 55 -8.76 0.33 -7.15
CA ARG A 55 -8.84 -0.15 -8.53
C ARG A 55 -9.69 0.78 -9.41
N GLU A 56 -10.84 1.22 -8.91
CA GLU A 56 -11.75 2.10 -9.64
C GLU A 56 -11.18 3.50 -9.83
N ARG A 57 -10.55 4.08 -8.80
CA ARG A 57 -9.83 5.37 -8.91
C ARG A 57 -8.70 5.29 -9.93
N ARG A 58 -7.90 4.21 -9.85
CA ARG A 58 -6.77 3.98 -10.76
C ARG A 58 -7.21 3.75 -12.20
N LYS A 59 -8.46 3.28 -12.42
CA LYS A 59 -9.04 2.84 -13.71
C LYS A 59 -8.35 1.64 -14.36
N GLU A 60 -7.39 1.03 -13.67
CA GLU A 60 -6.66 -0.16 -14.10
C GLU A 60 -6.44 -1.08 -12.88
N LYS A 61 -6.17 -2.36 -13.15
CA LYS A 61 -5.75 -3.29 -12.10
C LYS A 61 -4.44 -2.82 -11.48
N ILE A 62 -4.25 -3.17 -10.22
CA ILE A 62 -2.95 -2.98 -9.57
C ILE A 62 -1.95 -3.86 -10.31
N ALA A 63 -0.76 -3.34 -10.54
CA ALA A 63 0.33 -4.06 -11.19
C ALA A 63 1.60 -3.82 -10.39
N ILE A 64 2.15 -4.89 -9.85
CA ILE A 64 3.39 -4.92 -9.09
C ILE A 64 4.33 -5.85 -9.84
N ASN A 65 5.49 -5.32 -10.23
CA ASN A 65 6.52 -6.07 -10.93
C ASN A 65 7.73 -6.15 -10.01
N VAL A 66 8.02 -7.34 -9.49
CA VAL A 66 9.14 -7.60 -8.58
C VAL A 66 10.24 -8.29 -9.37
N PRO A 67 11.51 -7.83 -9.37
CA PRO A 67 12.57 -8.47 -10.14
C PRO A 67 12.76 -9.92 -9.68
N ILE A 68 12.88 -10.85 -10.64
CA ILE A 68 13.09 -12.28 -10.33
C ILE A 68 14.59 -12.56 -10.13
N PHE A 69 14.91 -13.42 -9.17
CA PHE A 69 16.28 -13.90 -9.00
C PHE A 69 16.69 -14.81 -10.17
N VAL A 70 17.83 -14.50 -10.78
CA VAL A 70 18.35 -15.23 -11.94
C VAL A 70 19.27 -16.35 -11.46
N ASP A 71 18.74 -17.58 -11.42
CA ASP A 71 19.50 -18.80 -11.18
C ASP A 71 19.89 -19.47 -12.52
N LEU A 72 20.71 -20.53 -12.46
CA LEU A 72 21.24 -21.28 -13.60
C LEU A 72 20.16 -21.79 -14.58
N LYS A 73 18.94 -22.00 -14.10
CA LYS A 73 17.81 -22.51 -14.90
C LYS A 73 16.65 -21.51 -15.03
N THR A 74 16.82 -20.26 -14.56
CA THR A 74 15.79 -19.23 -14.75
C THR A 74 15.74 -18.86 -16.23
N PRO A 75 14.60 -19.01 -16.93
CA PRO A 75 14.49 -18.66 -18.34
C PRO A 75 14.70 -17.15 -18.54
N ARG A 76 15.34 -16.76 -19.65
CA ARG A 76 15.57 -15.36 -20.01
C ARG A 76 15.16 -15.08 -21.47
N PRO A 77 14.24 -14.13 -21.72
CA PRO A 77 13.51 -13.35 -20.72
C PRO A 77 12.53 -14.23 -19.93
N PHE A 78 12.39 -13.98 -18.62
CA PHE A 78 11.33 -14.59 -17.84
C PHE A 78 10.01 -13.91 -18.20
N VAL A 79 9.13 -14.64 -18.87
CA VAL A 79 7.80 -14.20 -19.26
C VAL A 79 6.82 -15.30 -18.88
N GLU A 80 5.84 -14.95 -18.05
CA GLU A 80 4.81 -15.90 -17.62
C GLU A 80 3.61 -15.85 -18.56
N ASP A 81 3.10 -17.03 -18.92
CA ASP A 81 1.83 -17.10 -19.63
C ASP A 81 0.68 -16.87 -18.64
N LEU A 82 0.12 -15.67 -18.65
CA LEU A 82 -0.98 -15.28 -17.77
C LEU A 82 -2.35 -15.74 -18.30
N SER A 83 -2.42 -16.18 -19.56
CA SER A 83 -3.68 -16.62 -20.19
C SER A 83 -4.26 -17.85 -19.49
N GLN A 84 -3.40 -18.72 -18.96
CA GLN A 84 -3.80 -19.91 -18.19
C GLN A 84 -4.63 -19.58 -16.93
N TYR A 85 -4.51 -18.35 -16.41
CA TYR A 85 -5.24 -17.89 -15.23
C TYR A 85 -6.52 -17.10 -15.57
N GLY A 86 -6.89 -17.04 -16.85
CA GLY A 86 -8.09 -16.33 -17.32
C GLY A 86 -7.90 -14.83 -17.47
N ASP A 87 -6.70 -14.39 -17.86
CA ASP A 87 -6.42 -12.97 -18.12
C ASP A 87 -7.19 -12.44 -19.33
N ASP A 88 -7.63 -11.18 -19.23
CA ASP A 88 -8.28 -10.42 -20.29
C ASP A 88 -7.28 -9.68 -21.20
N GLY A 89 -5.98 -9.96 -21.02
CA GLY A 89 -4.85 -9.32 -21.71
C GLY A 89 -4.32 -8.08 -21.01
N SER A 90 -5.02 -7.56 -20.00
CA SER A 90 -4.59 -6.35 -19.29
C SER A 90 -3.46 -6.63 -18.30
N SER A 91 -3.41 -7.82 -17.69
CA SER A 91 -2.30 -8.20 -16.81
C SER A 91 -1.05 -8.50 -17.61
N ALA A 92 -1.17 -9.17 -18.77
CA ALA A 92 -0.05 -9.41 -19.67
C ALA A 92 0.59 -8.11 -20.20
N ALA A 93 -0.22 -7.08 -20.50
CA ALA A 93 0.29 -5.78 -20.93
C ALA A 93 0.99 -4.98 -19.81
N ALA A 94 0.69 -5.28 -18.55
CA ALA A 94 1.27 -4.60 -17.38
C ALA A 94 2.48 -5.34 -16.78
N ALA A 95 2.66 -6.62 -17.12
CA ALA A 95 3.80 -7.43 -16.72
C ALA A 95 5.07 -6.98 -17.44
N LYS A 96 6.20 -6.97 -16.73
CA LYS A 96 7.52 -6.69 -17.29
C LYS A 96 8.31 -7.99 -17.45
N GLU A 97 9.15 -8.05 -18.48
CA GLU A 97 10.13 -9.12 -18.66
C GLU A 97 11.08 -9.19 -17.47
N ASP A 98 11.54 -10.39 -17.09
CA ASP A 98 12.45 -10.60 -15.94
C ASP A 98 11.85 -10.14 -14.59
N HIS A 99 10.51 -10.08 -14.46
CA HIS A 99 9.82 -9.72 -13.22
C HIS A 99 8.69 -10.71 -12.89
N ILE A 100 8.50 -10.95 -11.59
CA ILE A 100 7.34 -11.62 -11.01
C ILE A 100 6.17 -10.64 -11.00
N TYR A 101 5.08 -11.01 -11.66
CA TYR A 101 3.86 -10.20 -11.74
C TYR A 101 2.90 -10.51 -10.58
N LEU A 102 2.43 -9.45 -9.90
CA LEU A 102 1.40 -9.51 -8.84
C LEU A 102 0.35 -8.43 -9.09
N ASP A 103 -0.93 -8.73 -8.85
CA ASP A 103 -2.06 -7.92 -9.32
C ASP A 103 -3.14 -7.60 -8.27
N ALA A 104 -2.84 -7.86 -6.99
CA ALA A 104 -3.77 -7.64 -5.89
C ALA A 104 -3.15 -6.84 -4.76
N MET A 105 -3.99 -6.02 -4.11
CA MET A 105 -3.64 -5.32 -2.87
C MET A 105 -3.15 -6.28 -1.77
N GLY A 106 -3.71 -7.50 -1.74
CA GLY A 106 -3.34 -8.53 -0.77
C GLY A 106 -1.88 -9.00 -0.87
N PHE A 107 -1.22 -8.86 -2.02
CA PHE A 107 0.20 -9.21 -2.13
C PHE A 107 1.13 -8.26 -1.37
N GLY A 108 0.68 -7.02 -1.12
CA GLY A 108 1.41 -6.07 -0.28
C GLY A 108 0.80 -5.96 1.12
N MET A 109 -0.46 -5.53 1.22
CA MET A 109 -1.14 -5.35 2.51
C MET A 109 -1.44 -6.65 3.26
N GLY A 110 -1.25 -7.82 2.62
CA GLY A 110 -1.24 -9.12 3.30
C GLY A 110 0.11 -9.49 3.92
N CYS A 111 1.17 -8.70 3.69
CA CYS A 111 2.44 -8.86 4.38
C CYS A 111 2.36 -8.35 5.83
N CYS A 112 3.20 -8.91 6.69
CA CYS A 112 3.32 -8.48 8.09
C CYS A 112 4.46 -7.47 8.28
N CYS A 113 4.33 -6.64 9.31
CA CYS A 113 5.39 -5.74 9.75
C CYS A 113 5.41 -5.63 11.27
N LEU A 114 6.57 -5.27 11.81
CA LEU A 114 6.69 -4.80 13.18
C LEU A 114 6.61 -3.27 13.16
N GLN A 115 5.68 -2.70 13.92
CA GLN A 115 5.54 -1.26 14.10
C GLN A 115 5.73 -0.93 15.57
N MET A 116 6.45 0.15 15.85
CA MET A 116 6.65 0.68 17.19
C MET A 116 6.23 2.14 17.22
N THR A 117 5.43 2.50 18.21
CA THR A 117 4.94 3.88 18.40
C THR A 117 5.57 4.45 19.66
N PHE A 118 6.25 5.60 19.53
CA PHE A 118 6.86 6.32 20.64
C PHE A 118 6.06 7.58 20.95
N GLN A 119 5.76 7.81 22.22
CA GLN A 119 5.15 9.05 22.68
C GLN A 119 6.24 10.02 23.15
N ALA A 120 6.29 11.21 22.55
CA ALA A 120 7.16 12.30 23.00
C ALA A 120 6.47 13.16 24.07
N CYS A 121 7.23 13.98 24.81
CA CYS A 121 6.66 14.85 25.85
C CYS A 121 5.90 16.05 25.28
N ASN A 122 6.23 16.48 24.06
CA ASN A 122 5.54 17.59 23.38
C ASN A 122 5.71 17.51 21.86
N ILE A 123 4.94 18.33 21.14
CA ILE A 123 4.96 18.36 19.67
C ILE A 123 6.32 18.76 19.07
N ASN A 124 7.10 19.60 19.75
CA ASN A 124 8.41 20.03 19.24
C ASN A 124 9.41 18.87 19.33
N GLU A 125 9.41 18.15 20.44
CA GLU A 125 10.21 16.94 20.61
C GLU A 125 9.77 15.84 19.64
N ALA A 126 8.47 15.65 19.44
CA ALA A 126 7.94 14.69 18.47
C ALA A 126 8.47 14.94 17.05
N ARG A 127 8.52 16.21 16.62
CA ARG A 127 9.08 16.61 15.31
C ARG A 127 10.57 16.32 15.20
N VAL A 128 11.34 16.60 16.26
CA VAL A 128 12.77 16.32 16.29
C VAL A 128 13.04 14.82 16.27
N LEU A 129 12.26 14.03 17.03
CA LEU A 129 12.36 12.58 17.03
C LEU A 129 12.01 11.99 15.66
N TYR A 130 10.95 12.49 15.03
CA TYR A 130 10.54 12.11 13.67
C TYR A 130 11.71 12.30 12.69
N ASP A 131 12.28 13.50 12.65
CA ASP A 131 13.36 13.85 11.73
C ASP A 131 14.64 13.03 11.97
N HIS A 132 14.97 12.72 13.23
CA HIS A 132 16.13 11.89 13.54
C HIS A 132 15.93 10.42 13.18
N LEU A 133 14.70 9.92 13.22
CA LEU A 133 14.39 8.52 12.87
C LEU A 133 14.24 8.31 11.36
N THR A 134 13.82 9.34 10.60
CA THR A 134 13.68 9.25 9.13
C THR A 134 14.89 8.63 8.41
N PRO A 135 16.15 9.04 8.64
CA PRO A 135 17.30 8.43 7.97
C PRO A 135 17.59 6.99 8.43
N LEU A 136 17.08 6.58 9.60
CA LEU A 136 17.25 5.21 10.11
C LEU A 136 16.26 4.23 9.48
N CYS A 137 15.12 4.70 8.97
CA CYS A 137 14.10 3.85 8.35
C CYS A 137 14.65 2.93 7.23
N PRO A 138 15.34 3.43 6.19
CA PRO A 138 15.88 2.56 5.15
C PRO A 138 16.96 1.60 5.66
N VAL A 139 17.75 2.02 6.67
CA VAL A 139 18.77 1.17 7.29
C VAL A 139 18.12 0.01 8.05
N MET A 140 17.08 0.30 8.83
CA MET A 140 16.33 -0.72 9.57
C MET A 140 15.56 -1.64 8.64
N LEU A 141 15.00 -1.12 7.53
CA LEU A 141 14.36 -1.93 6.50
C LEU A 141 15.33 -2.96 5.92
N ALA A 142 16.53 -2.53 5.53
CA ALA A 142 17.57 -3.43 5.03
C ALA A 142 18.06 -4.43 6.09
N LEU A 143 18.25 -3.99 7.34
CA LEU A 143 18.69 -4.85 8.44
C LEU A 143 17.64 -5.93 8.80
N THR A 144 16.36 -5.62 8.62
CA THR A 144 15.23 -6.50 8.96
C THR A 144 14.59 -7.14 7.72
N ALA A 145 15.34 -7.22 6.62
CA ALA A 145 14.89 -7.82 5.39
C ALA A 145 14.46 -9.28 5.62
N ALA A 146 13.25 -9.62 5.19
CA ALA A 146 12.60 -10.89 5.54
C ALA A 146 11.58 -11.36 4.48
N SER A 147 11.63 -10.81 3.27
CA SER A 147 10.65 -11.13 2.22
C SER A 147 11.32 -11.37 0.86
N PRO A 148 12.14 -12.43 0.71
CA PRO A 148 12.80 -12.75 -0.56
C PRO A 148 11.92 -13.59 -1.53
N LEU A 149 10.73 -14.02 -1.10
CA LEU A 149 9.86 -14.93 -1.86
C LEU A 149 8.50 -14.29 -2.14
N TYR A 150 8.09 -14.30 -3.41
CA TYR A 150 6.79 -13.82 -3.86
C TYR A 150 6.15 -14.79 -4.83
N ARG A 151 4.89 -15.17 -4.58
CA ARG A 151 4.08 -16.05 -5.45
C ARG A 151 4.79 -17.36 -5.85
N GLY A 152 5.64 -17.90 -4.97
CA GLY A 152 6.39 -19.13 -5.22
C GLY A 152 7.71 -18.95 -5.99
N TYR A 153 8.07 -17.72 -6.34
CA TYR A 153 9.35 -17.37 -6.97
C TYR A 153 10.29 -16.69 -5.97
N VAL A 154 11.59 -16.84 -6.23
CA VAL A 154 12.64 -16.10 -5.53
C VAL A 154 12.80 -14.75 -6.22
N ALA A 155 12.68 -13.66 -5.46
CA ALA A 155 12.89 -12.31 -5.96
C ALA A 155 14.35 -11.87 -5.77
N ASP A 156 14.80 -10.94 -6.61
CA ASP A 156 16.10 -10.26 -6.48
C ASP A 156 16.01 -9.04 -5.53
N VAL A 157 15.08 -9.11 -4.57
CA VAL A 157 14.87 -8.13 -3.51
C VAL A 157 14.47 -8.83 -2.22
N ASP A 158 15.02 -8.38 -1.10
CA ASP A 158 14.78 -8.99 0.21
C ASP A 158 13.73 -8.23 1.05
N CYS A 159 13.27 -7.08 0.56
CA CYS A 159 12.39 -6.15 1.27
C CYS A 159 11.02 -6.02 0.59
N ARG A 160 9.98 -5.91 1.42
CA ARG A 160 8.58 -5.81 0.98
C ARG A 160 8.09 -4.40 0.64
N TRP A 161 8.91 -3.39 0.90
CA TRP A 161 8.46 -1.99 0.88
C TRP A 161 7.86 -1.58 -0.46
N ASP A 162 8.55 -1.88 -1.55
CA ASP A 162 8.09 -1.52 -2.91
C ASP A 162 6.83 -2.30 -3.32
N VAL A 163 6.72 -3.56 -2.87
CA VAL A 163 5.54 -4.40 -3.09
C VAL A 163 4.33 -3.79 -2.39
N ILE A 164 4.47 -3.38 -1.12
CA ILE A 164 3.38 -2.74 -0.39
C ILE A 164 3.02 -1.39 -1.02
N ALA A 165 4.03 -0.58 -1.32
CA ALA A 165 3.86 0.73 -1.95
C ALA A 165 3.06 0.65 -3.26
N ALA A 166 3.37 -0.33 -4.10
CA ALA A 166 2.68 -0.57 -5.37
C ALA A 166 1.29 -1.21 -5.16
N SER A 167 1.10 -2.00 -4.10
CA SER A 167 -0.17 -2.70 -3.82
C SER A 167 -1.34 -1.77 -3.50
N VAL A 168 -1.06 -0.55 -3.04
CA VAL A 168 -2.06 0.49 -2.75
C VAL A 168 -1.86 1.75 -3.57
N ASP A 169 -1.09 1.66 -4.65
CA ASP A 169 -0.90 2.78 -5.57
C ASP A 169 -2.18 3.02 -6.37
N CYS A 170 -2.92 4.05 -5.94
CA CYS A 170 -4.16 4.49 -6.55
C CYS A 170 -3.96 5.53 -7.66
N ARG A 171 -2.71 5.87 -8.01
CA ARG A 171 -2.42 6.94 -8.97
C ARG A 171 -2.89 6.60 -10.38
N THR A 172 -3.58 7.53 -11.02
CA THR A 172 -3.94 7.45 -12.44
C THR A 172 -2.69 7.58 -13.33
N ARG A 173 -2.84 7.31 -14.64
CA ARG A 173 -1.77 7.53 -15.62
C ARG A 173 -1.38 9.01 -15.75
N GLU A 174 -2.35 9.91 -15.59
CA GLU A 174 -2.13 11.36 -15.56
C GLU A 174 -1.29 11.75 -14.32
N GLU A 175 -1.65 11.26 -13.13
CA GLU A 175 -0.91 11.52 -11.89
C GLU A 175 0.51 10.91 -11.90
N LYS A 176 0.73 9.82 -12.64
CA LYS A 176 2.07 9.24 -12.86
C LYS A 176 2.89 10.02 -13.89
N GLY A 177 2.30 10.99 -14.59
CA GLY A 177 2.96 11.74 -15.66
C GLY A 177 3.16 10.96 -16.96
N LEU A 178 2.46 9.84 -17.13
CA LEU A 178 2.48 9.05 -18.37
C LEU A 178 1.58 9.67 -19.45
N GLU A 179 0.52 10.36 -19.02
CA GLU A 179 -0.43 11.08 -19.86
C GLU A 179 -0.51 12.55 -19.42
N PRO A 180 -0.84 13.49 -20.33
CA PRO A 180 -1.01 14.89 -19.96
C PRO A 180 -2.20 15.07 -19.02
N LEU A 181 -2.06 15.95 -18.03
CA LEU A 181 -3.12 16.28 -17.08
C LEU A 181 -4.36 16.83 -17.79
N ARG A 182 -5.50 16.17 -17.62
CA ARG A 182 -6.81 16.59 -18.13
C ARG A 182 -7.85 16.66 -17.02
N ASN A 183 -7.89 15.65 -16.17
CA ASN A 183 -8.84 15.53 -15.07
C ASN A 183 -8.16 15.71 -13.71
N ASP A 184 -6.89 15.30 -13.61
CA ASP A 184 -6.15 15.34 -12.36
C ASP A 184 -5.43 16.69 -12.15
N ARG A 185 -5.28 17.09 -10.88
CA ARG A 185 -4.75 18.41 -10.50
C ARG A 185 -3.22 18.47 -10.46
N PHE A 186 -2.56 17.33 -10.20
CA PHE A 186 -1.14 17.28 -9.89
C PHE A 186 -0.47 16.02 -10.48
N VAL A 187 0.80 16.14 -10.88
CA VAL A 187 1.67 14.97 -11.12
C VAL A 187 2.32 14.59 -9.81
N ILE A 188 2.13 13.34 -9.36
CA ILE A 188 2.55 12.91 -8.03
C ILE A 188 3.62 11.81 -8.13
N PRO A 189 4.86 12.08 -7.67
CA PRO A 189 6.00 11.20 -7.94
C PRO A 189 5.94 9.87 -7.20
N LYS A 190 5.38 9.85 -5.98
CA LYS A 190 5.33 8.67 -5.13
C LYS A 190 3.91 8.13 -4.96
N SER A 191 3.78 6.85 -4.59
CA SER A 191 2.52 6.27 -4.12
C SER A 191 2.10 6.93 -2.80
N ARG A 192 0.84 6.74 -2.40
CA ARG A 192 0.36 7.15 -1.07
C ARG A 192 1.00 6.36 0.07
N TYR A 193 1.50 5.17 -0.24
CA TYR A 193 2.35 4.38 0.62
C TYR A 193 3.78 4.52 0.11
N GLY A 194 4.67 5.15 0.88
CA GLY A 194 6.02 5.47 0.40
C GLY A 194 6.89 6.09 1.48
N SER A 195 8.16 6.38 1.17
CA SER A 195 9.06 6.97 2.15
C SER A 195 8.61 8.38 2.55
N VAL A 196 9.10 8.87 3.70
CA VAL A 196 8.83 10.23 4.17
C VAL A 196 9.22 11.26 3.09
N ASP A 197 8.37 12.27 2.91
CA ASP A 197 8.52 13.33 1.91
C ASP A 197 9.25 14.58 2.41
N CYS A 198 9.13 14.89 3.70
CA CYS A 198 9.69 16.11 4.28
C CYS A 198 9.99 15.96 5.77
N TYR A 199 11.02 16.66 6.22
CA TYR A 199 11.33 16.89 7.63
C TYR A 199 10.39 17.95 8.22
N LEU A 200 10.04 17.79 9.50
CA LEU A 200 9.05 18.60 10.21
C LEU A 200 9.66 19.62 11.18
N SER A 201 10.91 19.43 11.59
CA SER A 201 11.59 20.37 12.48
C SER A 201 12.16 21.56 11.70
N LYS A 202 12.27 22.71 12.39
CA LYS A 202 12.89 23.91 11.82
C LYS A 202 14.34 23.67 11.40
N CYS A 203 15.07 22.85 12.16
CA CYS A 203 16.44 22.46 11.84
C CYS A 203 16.51 21.56 10.61
N GLY A 204 15.52 20.69 10.43
CA GLY A 204 15.41 19.75 9.32
C GLY A 204 15.01 20.38 7.99
N SER A 205 14.38 21.57 8.02
CA SER A 205 13.93 22.28 6.81
C SER A 205 15.01 22.45 5.74
N ARG A 206 16.29 22.55 6.13
CA ARG A 206 17.44 22.70 5.23
C ARG A 206 17.75 21.43 4.43
N TYR A 207 17.27 20.28 4.87
CA TYR A 207 17.47 18.98 4.24
C TYR A 207 16.27 18.57 3.36
N ASN A 208 15.25 19.42 3.24
CA ASN A 208 14.14 19.21 2.30
C ASN A 208 14.57 19.65 0.88
N ASP A 209 15.32 18.79 0.20
CA ASP A 209 15.86 19.04 -1.15
C ASP A 209 15.01 18.42 -2.28
N ILE A 210 13.97 17.68 -1.93
CA ILE A 210 13.07 17.01 -2.88
C ILE A 210 11.88 17.93 -3.21
N PRO A 211 11.50 18.08 -4.51
CA PRO A 211 10.34 18.87 -4.88
C PRO A 211 9.06 18.26 -4.32
N LEU A 212 8.41 18.96 -3.39
CA LEU A 212 7.17 18.54 -2.77
C LEU A 212 5.96 19.09 -3.53
N VAL A 213 4.99 18.22 -3.80
CA VAL A 213 3.71 18.58 -4.41
C VAL A 213 2.68 18.80 -3.30
N TYR A 214 2.05 19.96 -3.23
CA TYR A 214 1.11 20.28 -2.16
C TYR A 214 -0.01 21.22 -2.63
N ASP A 215 -1.16 21.21 -1.93
CA ASP A 215 -2.27 22.11 -2.24
C ASP A 215 -2.08 23.48 -1.55
N LYS A 216 -1.74 24.50 -2.36
CA LYS A 216 -1.53 25.89 -1.92
C LYS A 216 -2.75 26.49 -1.21
N LYS A 217 -3.98 26.08 -1.56
CA LYS A 217 -5.19 26.61 -0.90
C LYS A 217 -5.28 26.14 0.55
N ILE A 218 -4.88 24.89 0.79
CA ILE A 218 -4.91 24.27 2.12
C ILE A 218 -3.75 24.80 2.96
N GLU A 219 -2.57 24.93 2.37
CA GLU A 219 -1.43 25.58 3.01
C GLU A 219 -1.79 26.98 3.52
N GLN A 220 -2.36 27.84 2.66
CA GLN A 220 -2.79 29.19 3.07
C GLN A 220 -3.80 29.16 4.21
N LYS A 221 -4.81 28.29 4.14
CA LYS A 221 -5.80 28.14 5.21
C LYS A 221 -5.15 27.74 6.55
N LEU A 222 -4.12 26.89 6.52
CA LEU A 222 -3.39 26.46 7.72
C LEU A 222 -2.50 27.57 8.27
N LEU A 223 -1.83 28.34 7.40
CA LEU A 223 -1.04 29.50 7.79
C LEU A 223 -1.90 30.60 8.42
N ASP A 224 -3.07 30.89 7.84
CA ASP A 224 -4.06 31.83 8.40
C ASP A 224 -4.55 31.37 9.78
N SER A 225 -4.62 30.06 10.01
CA SER A 225 -4.97 29.45 11.29
C SER A 225 -3.80 29.38 12.28
N LYS A 226 -2.66 29.99 11.97
CA LYS A 226 -1.43 30.04 12.79
C LYS A 226 -0.72 28.68 12.97
N VAL A 227 -0.90 27.76 12.02
CA VAL A 227 -0.08 26.54 11.96
C VAL A 227 1.30 26.90 11.41
N ASP A 228 2.34 26.31 12.00
CA ASP A 228 3.73 26.50 11.57
C ASP A 228 3.94 26.07 10.10
N GLU A 229 4.78 26.81 9.36
CA GLU A 229 4.94 26.66 7.91
C GLU A 229 5.32 25.23 7.48
N GLN A 230 6.25 24.59 8.18
CA GLN A 230 6.68 23.21 7.87
C GLN A 230 5.54 22.20 8.09
N MET A 231 4.71 22.42 9.11
CA MET A 231 3.56 21.58 9.39
C MET A 231 2.43 21.82 8.40
N ALA A 232 2.19 23.08 8.00
CA ALA A 232 1.24 23.43 6.97
C ALA A 232 1.63 22.79 5.62
N LEU A 233 2.92 22.80 5.28
CA LEU A 233 3.47 22.15 4.10
C LEU A 233 3.26 20.63 4.15
N HIS A 234 3.61 19.98 5.27
CA HIS A 234 3.42 18.54 5.44
C HIS A 234 1.94 18.13 5.31
N ILE A 235 1.05 18.83 6.02
CA ILE A 235 -0.38 18.53 5.99
C ILE A 235 -0.95 18.78 4.58
N SER A 236 -0.60 19.89 3.93
CA SER A 236 -1.06 20.20 2.58
C SER A 236 -0.56 19.21 1.52
N HIS A 237 0.61 18.58 1.73
CA HIS A 237 1.06 17.45 0.92
C HIS A 237 0.17 16.22 1.12
N LEU A 238 -0.21 15.88 2.35
CA LEU A 238 -1.11 14.73 2.61
C LEU A 238 -2.48 14.91 1.94
N PHE A 239 -2.95 16.16 1.84
CA PHE A 239 -4.22 16.53 1.20
C PHE A 239 -4.22 16.51 -0.34
N ILE A 240 -3.11 16.22 -1.01
CA ILE A 240 -3.14 16.01 -2.47
C ILE A 240 -3.84 14.70 -2.85
N ARG A 241 -4.13 13.83 -1.88
CA ARG A 241 -4.74 12.51 -2.08
C ARG A 241 -6.23 12.54 -1.79
N ASP A 242 -6.98 11.87 -2.64
CA ASP A 242 -8.41 11.67 -2.39
C ASP A 242 -8.66 10.64 -1.28
N SER A 243 -9.80 10.78 -0.61
CA SER A 243 -10.31 9.79 0.33
C SER A 243 -10.75 8.54 -0.44
N ILE A 244 -10.28 7.37 -0.01
CA ILE A 244 -10.57 6.09 -0.69
C ILE A 244 -11.57 5.24 0.10
N SER A 245 -11.82 5.54 1.37
CA SER A 245 -12.81 4.82 2.17
C SER A 245 -13.51 5.78 3.11
N LEU A 246 -14.79 6.05 2.83
CA LEU A 246 -15.66 6.85 3.69
C LEU A 246 -16.96 6.08 3.94
N PHE A 247 -17.41 6.04 5.19
CA PHE A 247 -18.70 5.47 5.57
C PHE A 247 -19.78 6.54 5.46
N SER A 248 -20.95 6.17 4.92
CA SER A 248 -22.07 7.09 4.71
C SER A 248 -22.56 7.75 5.99
N GLU A 249 -22.52 7.02 7.10
CA GLU A 249 -22.92 7.44 8.44
C GLU A 249 -22.00 8.52 9.00
N ARG A 250 -20.78 8.62 8.45
CA ARG A 250 -19.69 9.49 8.91
C ARG A 250 -19.44 10.66 7.96
N ILE A 251 -20.35 10.94 7.02
CA ILE A 251 -20.22 12.07 6.09
C ILE A 251 -20.35 13.41 6.82
N HIS A 252 -21.28 13.51 7.77
CA HIS A 252 -21.50 14.72 8.55
C HIS A 252 -21.05 14.45 9.99
N GLN A 253 -20.09 15.23 10.46
CA GLN A 253 -19.47 15.08 11.78
C GLN A 253 -19.37 16.42 12.47
N ASP A 254 -19.14 16.36 13.79
CA ASP A 254 -18.82 17.54 14.59
C ASP A 254 -17.30 17.73 14.60
N ASP A 255 -16.82 18.69 13.79
CA ASP A 255 -15.40 19.01 13.61
C ASP A 255 -14.66 19.38 14.92
N VAL A 256 -15.40 19.66 16.01
CA VAL A 256 -14.80 19.99 17.33
C VAL A 256 -14.49 18.72 18.14
N ARG A 257 -15.24 17.64 17.92
CA ARG A 257 -15.20 16.44 18.75
C ARG A 257 -14.73 15.20 18.00
N GLU A 258 -14.95 15.16 16.70
CA GLU A 258 -14.64 14.01 15.86
C GLU A 258 -13.51 14.34 14.89
N MET A 259 -12.53 13.44 14.81
CA MET A 259 -11.37 13.55 13.92
C MET A 259 -11.45 12.53 12.76
N ASP A 260 -12.59 11.89 12.57
CA ASP A 260 -12.82 10.82 11.60
C ASP A 260 -12.75 11.32 10.14
N HIS A 261 -12.82 12.63 9.89
CA HIS A 261 -12.51 13.18 8.56
C HIS A 261 -11.00 13.30 8.31
N PHE A 262 -10.20 13.45 9.36
CA PHE A 262 -8.75 13.64 9.29
C PHE A 262 -7.96 12.33 9.40
N GLU A 263 -8.27 11.48 10.40
CA GLU A 263 -7.51 10.25 10.67
C GLU A 263 -7.64 9.17 9.57
N PRO A 264 -8.84 8.66 9.24
CA PRO A 264 -8.99 7.52 8.36
C PRO A 264 -8.75 7.88 6.90
N ASN A 265 -9.01 9.12 6.51
CA ASN A 265 -8.95 9.57 5.12
C ASN A 265 -7.56 10.07 4.73
N LEU A 266 -6.84 10.73 5.66
CA LEU A 266 -5.59 11.40 5.37
C LEU A 266 -4.39 10.73 6.04
N GLN A 267 -4.41 10.52 7.35
CA GLN A 267 -3.22 10.04 8.07
C GLN A 267 -3.04 8.52 7.98
N VAL A 268 -4.10 7.74 8.16
CA VAL A 268 -4.00 6.26 8.18
C VAL A 268 -3.78 5.70 6.77
N LEU A 269 -4.36 6.32 5.75
CA LEU A 269 -4.22 5.87 4.37
C LEU A 269 -2.98 6.44 3.67
N ASN A 270 -2.38 7.53 4.15
CA ASN A 270 -1.04 7.96 3.71
C ASN A 270 0.00 7.34 4.64
N THR A 271 0.37 6.10 4.36
CA THR A 271 1.34 5.39 5.18
C THR A 271 2.75 5.74 4.73
N SER A 272 3.56 6.29 5.63
CA SER A 272 4.99 6.50 5.38
C SER A 272 5.85 5.64 6.31
N ASP A 273 7.16 5.59 6.06
CA ASP A 273 8.12 4.93 6.97
C ASP A 273 7.98 5.42 8.41
N MET A 274 7.60 6.69 8.57
CA MET A 274 7.24 7.31 9.83
C MET A 274 5.91 8.03 9.68
N THR A 275 5.00 7.81 10.63
CA THR A 275 3.73 8.53 10.73
C THR A 275 3.66 9.25 12.06
N THR A 276 3.31 10.53 12.05
CA THR A 276 2.97 11.27 13.28
C THR A 276 1.47 11.17 13.53
N GLY A 277 1.08 10.52 14.63
CA GLY A 277 -0.30 10.57 15.14
C GLY A 277 -0.38 11.58 16.28
N THR A 278 -1.43 12.40 16.29
CA THR A 278 -1.76 13.24 17.45
C THR A 278 -2.88 12.54 18.20
N VAL A 279 -2.57 11.97 19.37
CA VAL A 279 -3.62 11.57 20.31
C VAL A 279 -4.05 12.84 21.03
N VAL A 280 -5.28 13.31 20.76
CA VAL A 280 -5.91 14.42 21.50
C VAL A 280 -6.71 13.85 22.65
#